data_AF-F4Q7W7-F1
#
_entry.id   AF-F4Q7W7-F1
#
_cell.length_a   1.000
_cell.length_b   1.000
_cell.length_c   1.000
_cell.angle_alpha   90.00
_cell.angle_beta   90.00
_cell.angle_gamma   90.00
#
_symmetry.space_group_name_H-M   'P 1'
#
loop_
_entity.id
_entity.type
_entity.pdbx_description
1 polymer ?
#
loop_
_entity_poly.entity_id
_entity_poly.type
_entity_poly.pdbx_seq_one_letter_code
_entity_poly.pdbx_strand_id
1 'polypeptide(L)'
;MATPKGSVFIYLNPNFEGYYEYEMKVPGRYRNTAATIKSLKIGPQTTLRVSEPSGNKVYQVMSGDHPNVNVPYNSIMQCIDSSFKFSIDIKFKHTVSGKPEDNYDLTIKPLQFENTVIHSGGEYVGVQIPQLNPPDSLIVSQISVREKPWPHQIVANGSVYFKYNPSNEDITFEKTEGFPTNMDIVKDDIWGFTISLKSVAN
;
A
#
# COMPACT_ATOMS: atom_id res chain seq x y z
N MET A 1 -0.29 -23.47 -16.76
CA MET A 1 -0.03 -23.37 -15.30
C MET A 1 -1.08 -22.47 -14.70
N ALA A 2 -1.66 -22.88 -13.56
CA ALA A 2 -2.61 -22.05 -12.82
C ALA A 2 -1.86 -20.93 -12.10
N THR A 3 -2.46 -19.74 -12.07
CA THR A 3 -1.92 -18.57 -11.37
C THR A 3 -2.00 -18.77 -9.85
N PRO A 4 -0.89 -18.69 -9.09
CA PRO A 4 -0.91 -18.85 -7.63
C PRO A 4 -1.76 -17.79 -6.93
N LYS A 5 -2.32 -18.14 -5.75
CA LYS A 5 -2.97 -17.16 -4.86
C LYS A 5 -2.01 -16.00 -4.55
N GLY A 6 -2.55 -14.79 -4.47
CA GLY A 6 -1.80 -13.60 -4.06
C GLY A 6 -0.80 -13.11 -5.11
N SER A 7 -0.99 -13.51 -6.37
CA SER A 7 -0.10 -13.16 -7.47
C SER A 7 -0.89 -12.63 -8.66
N VAL A 8 -0.35 -11.62 -9.34
CA VAL A 8 -0.89 -11.06 -10.58
C VAL A 8 0.22 -11.01 -11.63
N PHE A 9 -0.03 -11.64 -12.78
CA PHE A 9 0.90 -11.69 -13.90
C PHE A 9 0.43 -10.73 -14.98
N ILE A 10 1.33 -9.86 -15.42
CA ILE A 10 1.03 -8.84 -16.45
C ILE A 10 1.67 -9.20 -17.80
N TYR A 11 0.99 -8.82 -18.87
CA TYR A 11 1.41 -9.04 -20.25
C TYR A 11 1.08 -7.82 -21.13
N LEU A 12 2.00 -7.42 -22.01
CA LEU A 12 1.80 -6.27 -22.91
C LEU A 12 1.03 -6.59 -24.19
N ASN A 13 0.80 -7.87 -24.48
CA ASN A 13 -0.05 -8.27 -25.60
C ASN A 13 -1.37 -8.88 -25.09
N PRO A 14 -2.43 -8.82 -25.91
CA PRO A 14 -3.66 -9.58 -25.66
C PRO A 14 -3.39 -11.09 -25.55
N ASN A 15 -4.38 -11.82 -25.02
CA ASN A 15 -4.40 -13.28 -24.93
C ASN A 15 -3.17 -13.92 -24.28
N PHE A 16 -2.49 -13.18 -23.39
CA PHE A 16 -1.26 -13.62 -22.69
C PHE A 16 -0.10 -13.93 -23.64
N GLU A 17 -0.10 -13.30 -24.82
CA GLU A 17 0.97 -13.47 -25.82
C GLU A 17 2.25 -12.71 -25.43
N GLY A 18 3.38 -13.21 -25.93
CA GLY A 18 4.70 -12.68 -25.62
C GLY A 18 5.26 -13.20 -24.29
N TYR A 19 6.38 -12.61 -23.88
CA TYR A 19 6.99 -12.96 -22.61
C TYR A 19 6.24 -12.32 -21.47
N TYR A 20 6.12 -13.06 -20.37
CA TYR A 20 5.70 -12.52 -19.10
C TYR A 20 6.65 -11.43 -18.64
N GLU A 21 6.12 -10.28 -18.23
CA GLU A 21 6.96 -9.15 -17.84
C GLU A 21 7.21 -9.05 -16.34
N TYR A 22 6.19 -9.26 -15.49
CA TYR A 22 6.34 -8.95 -14.07
C TYR A 22 5.28 -9.56 -13.15
N GLU A 23 5.71 -9.96 -11.94
CA GLU A 23 4.84 -10.49 -10.89
C GLU A 23 4.52 -9.40 -9.90
N MET A 24 3.24 -9.12 -9.72
CA MET A 24 2.78 -8.36 -8.58
C MET A 24 2.31 -9.32 -7.48
N LYS A 25 2.65 -9.02 -6.23
CA LYS A 25 2.29 -9.79 -5.04
C LYS A 25 1.26 -9.06 -4.19
N VAL A 26 0.50 -9.82 -3.41
CA VAL A 26 -0.49 -9.34 -2.44
C VAL A 26 0.07 -9.43 -1.01
N PRO A 27 -0.14 -8.41 -0.15
CA PRO A 27 -0.47 -7.03 -0.52
C PRO A 27 0.67 -6.39 -1.30
N GLY A 28 0.35 -5.50 -2.24
CA GLY A 28 1.39 -4.77 -2.94
C GLY A 28 0.87 -3.60 -3.76
N ARG A 29 1.71 -2.59 -3.89
CA ARG A 29 1.45 -1.39 -4.69
C ARG A 29 2.54 -1.22 -5.74
N TYR A 30 2.13 -1.02 -6.98
CA TYR A 30 3.02 -0.97 -8.13
C TYR A 30 2.64 0.22 -9.02
N ARG A 31 3.65 0.87 -9.60
CA ARG A 31 3.44 1.84 -10.68
C ARG A 31 3.72 1.14 -12.00
N ASN A 32 2.81 1.26 -12.96
CA ASN A 32 3.05 0.75 -14.30
C ASN A 32 4.05 1.63 -15.04
N THR A 33 5.29 1.17 -15.18
CA THR A 33 6.38 1.89 -15.84
C THR A 33 6.85 1.25 -17.15
N ALA A 34 6.22 0.15 -17.59
CA ALA A 34 6.62 -0.57 -18.80
C ALA A 34 5.93 0.02 -20.04
N ALA A 35 4.65 -0.30 -20.23
CA ALA A 35 3.81 0.19 -21.31
C ALA A 35 2.33 -0.03 -20.94
N THR A 36 1.42 0.06 -21.92
CA THR A 36 0.02 -0.30 -21.68
C THR A 36 -0.11 -1.81 -21.53
N ILE A 37 -0.62 -2.30 -20.39
CA ILE A 37 -0.85 -3.73 -20.16
C ILE A 37 -2.13 -4.14 -20.90
N LYS A 38 -2.06 -5.26 -21.63
CA LYS A 38 -3.13 -5.73 -22.51
C LYS A 38 -3.78 -7.04 -22.09
N SER A 39 -3.14 -7.82 -21.23
CA SER A 39 -3.77 -8.96 -20.58
C SER A 39 -3.22 -9.21 -19.17
N LEU A 40 -4.02 -9.84 -18.32
CA LEU A 40 -3.71 -10.10 -16.91
C LEU A 40 -4.13 -11.52 -16.52
N LYS A 41 -3.30 -12.20 -15.73
CA LYS A 41 -3.75 -13.38 -14.98
C LYS A 41 -3.69 -13.08 -13.50
N ILE A 42 -4.84 -13.16 -12.84
CA ILE A 42 -4.99 -12.80 -11.43
C ILE A 42 -5.29 -14.08 -10.66
N GLY A 43 -4.46 -14.38 -9.66
CA GLY A 43 -4.61 -15.54 -8.81
C GLY A 43 -5.95 -15.58 -8.06
N PRO A 44 -6.36 -16.75 -7.56
CA PRO A 44 -7.58 -16.87 -6.78
C PRO A 44 -7.55 -15.95 -5.54
N GLN A 45 -8.71 -15.46 -5.11
CA GLN A 45 -8.88 -14.57 -3.94
C GLN A 45 -7.99 -13.31 -3.99
N THR A 46 -7.71 -12.82 -5.19
CA THR A 46 -6.93 -11.60 -5.42
C THR A 46 -7.76 -10.62 -6.23
N THR A 47 -7.72 -9.35 -5.83
CA THR A 47 -8.32 -8.23 -6.57
C THR A 47 -7.22 -7.25 -6.94
N LEU A 48 -7.15 -6.88 -8.22
CA LEU A 48 -6.32 -5.78 -8.69
C LEU A 48 -7.16 -4.51 -8.78
N ARG A 49 -6.79 -3.48 -8.03
CA ARG A 49 -7.35 -2.13 -8.17
C ARG A 49 -6.40 -1.30 -9.03
N VAL A 50 -6.96 -0.52 -9.95
CA VAL A 50 -6.20 0.32 -10.87
C VAL A 50 -6.73 1.74 -10.79
N SER A 51 -5.85 2.68 -10.47
CA SER A 51 -6.07 4.11 -10.69
C SER A 51 -5.38 4.54 -11.97
N GLU A 52 -6.16 5.05 -12.93
CA GLU A 52 -5.62 5.59 -14.17
C GLU A 52 -4.76 6.84 -13.91
N PRO A 53 -3.83 7.21 -14.81
CA PRO A 53 -2.88 8.31 -14.58
C PRO A 53 -3.51 9.67 -14.33
N SER A 54 -4.71 9.91 -14.86
CA SER A 54 -5.47 11.15 -14.64
C SER A 54 -6.07 11.24 -13.23
N GLY A 55 -6.10 10.14 -12.46
CA GLY A 55 -6.74 10.04 -11.16
C GLY A 55 -8.28 10.03 -11.21
N ASN A 56 -8.89 10.26 -12.38
CA ASN A 56 -10.34 10.40 -12.52
C ASN A 56 -11.09 9.08 -12.56
N LYS A 57 -10.38 7.98 -12.77
CA LYS A 57 -10.98 6.66 -12.91
C LYS A 57 -10.20 5.63 -12.10
N VAL A 58 -10.93 5.01 -11.19
CA VAL A 58 -10.52 3.83 -10.46
C VAL A 58 -11.42 2.69 -10.86
N TYR A 59 -10.84 1.51 -11.10
CA TYR A 59 -11.60 0.30 -11.38
C TYR A 59 -10.91 -0.93 -10.80
N GLN A 60 -11.66 -2.03 -10.74
CA GLN A 60 -11.21 -3.29 -10.13
C GLN A 60 -11.26 -4.42 -11.16
N VAL A 61 -10.27 -5.31 -11.09
CA VAL A 61 -10.19 -6.53 -11.88
C VAL A 61 -10.10 -7.70 -10.90
N MET A 62 -11.09 -8.58 -10.94
CA MET A 62 -11.19 -9.72 -10.01
C MET A 62 -10.30 -10.88 -10.44
N SER A 63 -10.12 -11.88 -9.58
CA SER A 63 -9.40 -13.12 -9.90
C SER A 63 -9.86 -13.76 -11.21
N GLY A 64 -8.92 -14.32 -11.97
CA GLY A 64 -9.18 -15.01 -13.23
C GLY A 64 -8.25 -14.57 -14.36
N ASP A 65 -8.57 -15.08 -15.54
CA ASP A 65 -7.86 -14.80 -16.78
C ASP A 65 -8.56 -13.67 -17.54
N HIS A 66 -7.83 -12.59 -17.80
CA HIS A 66 -8.33 -11.40 -18.50
C HIS A 66 -7.54 -11.23 -19.80
N PRO A 67 -7.95 -11.89 -20.89
CA PRO A 67 -7.18 -11.91 -22.13
C PRO A 67 -7.17 -10.56 -22.84
N ASN A 68 -8.10 -9.66 -22.51
CA ASN A 68 -8.21 -8.34 -23.11
C ASN A 68 -8.52 -7.31 -22.04
N VAL A 69 -7.50 -6.56 -21.63
CA VAL A 69 -7.63 -5.39 -20.76
C VAL A 69 -6.88 -4.22 -21.37
N ASN A 70 -7.03 -3.05 -20.75
CA ASN A 70 -6.28 -1.87 -21.11
C ASN A 70 -5.90 -1.13 -19.83
N VAL A 71 -4.76 -1.48 -19.22
CA VAL A 71 -4.21 -0.73 -18.08
C VAL A 71 -3.20 0.27 -18.62
N PRO A 72 -3.49 1.59 -18.58
CA PRO A 72 -2.60 2.59 -19.16
C PRO A 72 -1.21 2.60 -18.53
N TYR A 73 -0.22 3.02 -19.32
CA TYR A 73 1.10 3.41 -18.79
C TYR A 73 0.93 4.46 -17.68
N ASN A 74 1.77 4.40 -16.65
CA ASN A 74 1.76 5.27 -15.47
C ASN A 74 0.55 5.11 -14.51
N SER A 75 -0.26 4.06 -14.68
CA SER A 75 -1.31 3.72 -13.71
C SER A 75 -0.73 3.27 -12.37
N ILE A 76 -1.45 3.53 -11.29
CA ILE A 76 -1.16 2.97 -9.96
C ILE A 76 -1.99 1.70 -9.80
N MET A 77 -1.33 0.61 -9.45
CA MET A 77 -1.90 -0.73 -9.32
C MET A 77 -1.76 -1.20 -7.87
N GLN A 78 -2.85 -1.60 -7.25
CA GLN A 78 -2.88 -2.13 -5.89
C GLN A 78 -3.45 -3.54 -5.89
N CYS A 79 -2.67 -4.50 -5.42
CA CYS A 79 -3.04 -5.90 -5.31
C CYS A 79 -3.50 -6.18 -3.88
N ILE A 80 -4.76 -6.58 -3.72
CA ILE A 80 -5.36 -6.88 -2.40
C ILE A 80 -5.92 -8.30 -2.36
N ASP A 81 -5.96 -8.91 -1.17
CA ASP A 81 -6.71 -10.14 -0.96
C ASP A 81 -8.20 -9.78 -1.01
N SER A 82 -9.01 -10.58 -1.70
CA SER A 82 -10.42 -10.27 -1.95
C SER A 82 -11.30 -10.22 -0.68
N SER A 83 -10.78 -10.67 0.47
CA SER A 83 -11.42 -10.47 1.78
C SER A 83 -11.35 -9.02 2.29
N PHE A 84 -10.47 -8.20 1.72
CA PHE A 84 -10.30 -6.80 2.07
C PHE A 84 -10.88 -5.87 1.00
N LYS A 85 -11.28 -4.66 1.40
CA LYS A 85 -11.88 -3.66 0.49
C LYS A 85 -10.83 -2.79 -0.17
N PHE A 86 -9.80 -2.40 0.57
CA PHE A 86 -8.71 -1.55 0.10
C PHE A 86 -7.43 -1.80 0.92
N SER A 87 -6.30 -1.27 0.43
CA SER A 87 -5.05 -1.22 1.18
C SER A 87 -4.65 0.25 1.39
N ILE A 88 -4.10 0.56 2.55
CA ILE A 88 -3.38 1.80 2.82
C ILE A 88 -1.90 1.45 2.63
N ASP A 89 -1.28 1.94 1.56
CA ASP A 89 0.07 1.55 1.20
C ASP A 89 1.07 2.52 1.82
N ILE A 90 1.90 2.04 2.73
CA ILE A 90 2.79 2.88 3.53
C ILE A 90 4.24 2.60 3.17
N LYS A 91 4.99 3.66 2.86
CA LYS A 91 6.46 3.65 2.85
C LYS A 91 6.98 4.31 4.12
N PHE A 92 8.02 3.76 4.73
CA PHE A 92 8.64 4.32 5.92
C PHE A 92 10.08 4.75 5.64
N LYS A 93 10.46 5.93 6.12
CA LYS A 93 11.83 6.46 6.05
C LYS A 93 12.19 7.25 7.30
N HIS A 94 13.45 7.63 7.45
CA HIS A 94 13.86 8.57 8.49
C HIS A 94 14.94 9.53 8.00
N THR A 95 15.11 10.63 8.74
CA THR A 95 16.18 11.62 8.52
C THR A 95 17.06 11.78 9.76
N VAL A 96 17.02 10.84 10.70
CA VAL A 96 17.85 10.84 11.91
C VAL A 96 19.33 10.79 11.52
N SER A 97 20.08 11.83 11.90
CA SER A 97 21.50 11.97 11.57
C SER A 97 22.35 10.81 12.12
N GLY A 98 23.30 10.34 11.31
CA GLY A 98 24.25 9.30 11.70
C GLY A 98 23.67 7.88 11.80
N LYS A 99 22.43 7.66 11.36
CA LYS A 99 21.78 6.34 11.37
C LYS A 99 21.64 5.78 9.93
N PRO A 100 21.91 4.48 9.69
CA PRO A 100 21.64 3.82 8.41
C PRO A 100 20.16 3.89 8.02
N GLU A 101 19.84 3.89 6.72
CA GLU A 101 18.47 4.05 6.22
C GLU A 101 17.50 2.97 6.72
N ASP A 102 18.00 1.77 7.04
CA ASP A 102 17.23 0.62 7.51
C ASP A 102 17.23 0.48 9.04
N ASN A 103 17.59 1.51 9.79
CA ASN A 103 17.82 1.42 11.24
C ASN A 103 16.55 1.36 12.10
N TYR A 104 15.37 1.58 11.51
CA TYR A 104 14.11 1.67 12.25
C TYR A 104 13.00 0.83 11.61
N ASP A 105 12.11 0.34 12.46
CA ASP A 105 10.88 -0.34 12.05
C ASP A 105 9.67 0.47 12.51
N LEU A 106 8.77 0.77 11.57
CA LEU A 106 7.44 1.27 11.86
C LEU A 106 6.49 0.08 11.99
N THR A 107 5.87 -0.10 13.15
CA THR A 107 4.71 -0.96 13.32
C THR A 107 3.46 -0.11 13.22
N ILE A 108 2.54 -0.48 12.33
CA ILE A 108 1.22 0.12 12.19
C ILE A 108 0.15 -0.94 12.51
N LYS A 109 -0.80 -0.59 13.37
CA LYS A 109 -1.90 -1.47 13.78
C LYS A 109 -3.23 -0.71 13.69
N PRO A 110 -3.98 -0.88 12.59
CA PRO A 110 -5.36 -0.43 12.53
C PRO A 110 -6.18 -1.10 13.64
N LEU A 111 -7.10 -0.35 14.26
CA LEU A 111 -7.94 -0.85 15.35
C LEU A 111 -8.69 -2.13 14.91
N GLN A 112 -8.57 -3.21 15.69
CA GLN A 112 -9.14 -4.54 15.43
C GLN A 112 -8.48 -5.36 14.30
N PHE A 113 -7.36 -4.90 13.75
CA PHE A 113 -6.64 -5.60 12.70
C PHE A 113 -5.21 -5.97 13.12
N GLU A 114 -4.62 -6.89 12.34
CA GLU A 114 -3.25 -7.36 12.55
C GLU A 114 -2.24 -6.22 12.37
N ASN A 115 -1.09 -6.38 13.03
CA ASN A 115 0.01 -5.44 12.88
C ASN A 115 0.73 -5.66 11.54
N THR A 116 1.19 -4.55 10.96
CA THR A 116 2.09 -4.55 9.82
C THR A 116 3.41 -3.90 10.23
N VAL A 117 4.53 -4.56 9.97
CA VAL A 117 5.88 -4.04 10.23
C VAL A 117 6.47 -3.56 8.91
N ILE A 118 6.97 -2.33 8.91
CA ILE A 118 7.48 -1.63 7.74
C ILE A 118 8.88 -1.13 8.07
N HIS A 119 9.86 -1.66 7.36
CA HIS A 119 11.26 -1.31 7.53
C HIS A 119 11.55 0.06 6.90
N SER A 120 12.36 0.87 7.58
CA SER A 120 12.81 2.13 7.00
C SER A 120 13.68 1.89 5.75
N GLY A 121 13.54 2.77 4.75
CA GLY A 121 14.23 2.64 3.46
C GLY A 121 13.64 1.59 2.52
N GLY A 122 12.60 0.87 2.95
CA GLY A 122 11.94 -0.14 2.13
C GLY A 122 10.99 0.41 1.07
N GLU A 123 10.35 -0.53 0.38
CA GLU A 123 9.24 -0.26 -0.54
C GLU A 123 7.91 -0.06 0.22
N TYR A 124 6.86 0.31 -0.52
CA TYR A 124 5.50 0.38 0.04
C TYR A 124 5.05 -0.99 0.56
N VAL A 125 4.50 -1.01 1.77
CA VAL A 125 3.86 -2.17 2.36
C VAL A 125 2.38 -1.87 2.54
N GLY A 126 1.52 -2.77 2.05
CA GLY A 126 0.08 -2.57 2.08
C GLY A 126 -0.55 -3.02 3.41
N VAL A 127 -1.22 -2.09 4.08
CA VAL A 127 -2.06 -2.36 5.25
C VAL A 127 -3.49 -2.58 4.78
N GLN A 128 -3.90 -3.84 4.68
CA GLN A 128 -5.21 -4.20 4.12
C GLN A 128 -6.35 -3.95 5.12
N ILE A 129 -7.39 -3.26 4.67
CA ILE A 129 -8.55 -2.86 5.47
C ILE A 129 -9.82 -3.50 4.87
N PRO A 130 -10.64 -4.19 5.67
CA PRO A 130 -11.90 -4.75 5.19
C PRO A 130 -12.93 -3.66 4.93
N GLN A 131 -14.08 -4.07 4.40
CA GLN A 131 -15.21 -3.17 4.25
C GLN A 131 -15.65 -2.66 5.64
N LEU A 132 -15.65 -1.34 5.83
CA LEU A 132 -16.15 -0.71 7.04
C LEU A 132 -17.67 -0.46 6.95
N ASN A 133 -18.28 -0.23 8.11
CA ASN A 133 -19.69 0.13 8.23
C ASN A 133 -19.87 1.33 9.19
N PRO A 134 -20.19 2.54 8.69
CA PRO A 134 -20.35 2.89 7.27
C PRO A 134 -19.04 2.81 6.45
N PRO A 135 -19.10 2.68 5.10
CA PRO A 135 -17.91 2.54 4.24
C PRO A 135 -16.87 3.66 4.34
N ASP A 136 -17.29 4.87 4.73
CA ASP A 136 -16.45 6.05 4.90
C ASP A 136 -16.03 6.27 6.38
N SER A 137 -16.16 5.24 7.22
CA SER A 137 -15.73 5.31 8.62
C SER A 137 -14.25 5.65 8.75
N LEU A 138 -13.95 6.37 9.82
CA LEU A 138 -12.59 6.70 10.21
C LEU A 138 -11.89 5.47 10.81
N ILE A 139 -10.66 5.21 10.40
CA ILE A 139 -9.83 4.12 10.90
C ILE A 139 -8.74 4.75 11.77
N VAL A 140 -8.73 4.37 13.04
CA VAL A 140 -7.64 4.73 13.93
C VAL A 140 -6.55 3.67 13.81
N SER A 141 -5.33 4.08 13.49
CA SER A 141 -4.17 3.20 13.44
C SER A 141 -3.16 3.62 14.49
N GLN A 142 -2.86 2.71 15.43
CA GLN A 142 -1.72 2.90 16.31
C GLN A 142 -0.44 2.78 15.49
N ILE A 143 0.52 3.68 15.74
CA ILE A 143 1.86 3.62 15.15
C ILE A 143 2.91 3.59 16.25
N SER A 144 3.93 2.77 16.06
CA SER A 144 5.10 2.69 16.94
C SER A 144 6.35 2.55 16.09
N VAL A 145 7.33 3.41 16.32
CA VAL A 145 8.64 3.30 15.68
C VAL A 145 9.65 2.78 16.69
N ARG A 146 10.37 1.75 16.29
CA ARG A 146 11.37 1.08 17.11
C ARG A 146 12.71 1.04 16.40
N GLU A 147 13.79 1.18 17.15
CA GLU A 147 15.12 0.84 16.64
C GLU A 147 15.22 -0.65 16.30
N LYS A 148 15.82 -0.96 15.16
CA LYS A 148 16.22 -2.34 14.83
C LYS A 148 17.38 -2.86 15.66
N PRO A 149 18.48 -2.09 15.90
CA PRO A 149 19.52 -2.58 16.80
C PRO A 149 19.00 -2.68 18.25
N TRP A 150 19.61 -3.58 19.01
CA TRP A 150 19.41 -3.67 20.46
C TRP A 150 19.71 -2.30 21.10
N PRO A 151 18.90 -1.80 22.06
CA PRO A 151 17.88 -2.51 22.85
C PRO A 151 16.46 -2.47 22.25
N HIS A 152 16.32 -2.11 20.98
CA HIS A 152 15.04 -1.93 20.32
C HIS A 152 14.16 -0.86 21.01
N GLN A 153 14.76 0.29 21.31
CA GLN A 153 14.07 1.39 21.95
C GLN A 153 12.92 1.90 21.07
N ILE A 154 11.78 2.18 21.70
CA ILE A 154 10.65 2.87 21.04
C ILE A 154 10.99 4.36 21.01
N VAL A 155 11.08 4.93 19.82
CA VAL A 155 11.49 6.33 19.60
C VAL A 155 10.33 7.23 19.17
N ALA A 156 9.20 6.63 18.80
CA ALA A 156 7.93 7.32 18.59
C ALA A 156 6.77 6.35 18.85
N ASN A 157 5.69 6.85 19.43
CA ASN A 157 4.46 6.08 19.68
C ASN A 157 3.27 7.02 19.64
N GLY A 158 2.22 6.63 18.94
CA GLY A 158 1.05 7.48 18.75
C GLY A 158 0.01 6.83 17.86
N SER A 159 -0.76 7.68 17.16
CA SER A 159 -1.78 7.24 16.23
C SER A 159 -1.90 8.16 15.02
N VAL A 160 -2.39 7.59 13.93
CA VAL A 160 -2.78 8.30 12.71
C VAL A 160 -4.17 7.82 12.31
N TYR A 161 -4.97 8.73 11.76
CA TYR A 161 -6.34 8.46 11.39
C TYR A 161 -6.43 8.44 9.88
N PHE A 162 -7.02 7.40 9.31
CA PHE A 162 -7.25 7.27 7.86
C PHE A 162 -8.74 7.25 7.56
N LYS A 163 -9.13 7.86 6.44
CA LYS A 163 -10.51 7.85 5.96
C LYS A 163 -10.54 7.49 4.48
N TYR A 164 -11.33 6.47 4.13
CA TYR A 164 -11.58 6.08 2.76
C TYR A 164 -12.83 6.80 2.24
N ASN A 165 -12.76 7.36 1.04
CA ASN A 165 -13.90 7.95 0.36
C ASN A 165 -14.45 6.96 -0.68
N PRO A 166 -15.64 6.37 -0.47
CA PRO A 166 -16.19 5.38 -1.39
C PRO A 166 -16.62 5.96 -2.75
N SER A 167 -16.78 7.28 -2.88
CA SER A 167 -17.24 7.91 -4.12
C SER A 167 -16.13 8.06 -5.16
N ASN A 168 -14.89 8.29 -4.73
CA ASN A 168 -13.73 8.47 -5.61
C ASN A 168 -12.59 7.48 -5.32
N GLU A 169 -12.80 6.57 -4.37
CA GLU A 169 -11.85 5.55 -3.94
C GLU A 169 -10.53 6.08 -3.35
N ASP A 170 -10.51 7.35 -2.97
CA ASP A 170 -9.36 8.04 -2.40
C ASP A 170 -9.20 7.79 -0.90
N ILE A 171 -7.96 7.84 -0.41
CA ILE A 171 -7.66 7.73 1.02
C ILE A 171 -7.05 9.06 1.50
N THR A 172 -7.59 9.58 2.58
CA THR A 172 -7.07 10.76 3.28
C THR A 172 -6.58 10.38 4.67
N PHE A 173 -5.70 11.19 5.25
CA PHE A 173 -5.26 11.03 6.63
C PHE A 173 -5.47 12.31 7.43
N GLU A 174 -5.55 12.16 8.74
CA GLU A 174 -5.58 13.25 9.71
C GLU A 174 -4.53 13.01 10.80
N LYS A 175 -3.78 14.07 11.12
CA LYS A 175 -2.91 14.12 12.29
C LYS A 175 -3.72 14.68 13.45
N THR A 176 -4.00 13.86 14.45
CA THR A 176 -4.64 14.29 15.69
C THR A 176 -3.58 14.58 16.76
N GLU A 177 -3.99 14.98 17.96
CA GLU A 177 -3.09 15.17 19.12
C GLU A 177 -2.25 13.92 19.45
N GLY A 178 -2.74 12.73 19.05
CA GLY A 178 -2.02 11.48 19.22
C GLY A 178 -0.91 11.23 18.20
N PHE A 179 -0.71 12.06 17.18
CA PHE A 179 0.34 11.86 16.19
C PHE A 179 1.70 12.32 16.74
N PRO A 180 2.77 11.49 16.68
CA PRO A 180 4.07 11.84 17.26
C PRO A 180 4.68 13.10 16.64
N THR A 181 5.11 14.04 17.48
CA THR A 181 5.64 15.35 17.05
C THR A 181 6.99 15.26 16.33
N ASN A 182 7.74 14.18 16.56
CA ASN A 182 8.99 13.87 15.87
C ASN A 182 8.80 13.08 14.56
N MET A 183 7.57 12.96 14.08
CA MET A 183 7.23 12.27 12.84
C MET A 183 6.53 13.18 11.83
N ASP A 184 6.42 12.68 10.60
CA ASP A 184 5.63 13.28 9.54
C ASP A 184 4.93 12.20 8.72
N ILE A 185 3.88 12.61 8.01
CA ILE A 185 3.20 11.78 7.02
C ILE A 185 2.82 12.68 5.85
N VAL A 186 3.13 12.21 4.64
CA VAL A 186 2.77 12.86 3.38
C VAL A 186 2.02 11.86 2.54
N LYS A 187 0.99 12.33 1.83
CA LYS A 187 0.28 11.55 0.83
C LYS A 187 1.03 11.66 -0.50
N ASP A 188 1.48 10.54 -1.02
CA ASP A 188 2.27 10.47 -2.26
C ASP A 188 1.35 10.40 -3.49
N ASP A 189 0.21 9.71 -3.35
CA ASP A 189 -0.83 9.55 -4.38
C ASP A 189 -2.13 9.01 -3.76
N ILE A 190 -3.04 8.46 -4.58
CA ILE A 190 -4.39 8.03 -4.18
C ILE A 190 -4.41 7.01 -3.01
N TRP A 191 -3.43 6.11 -2.94
CA TRP A 191 -3.36 5.07 -1.89
C TRP A 191 -2.00 5.02 -1.15
N GLY A 192 -0.98 5.71 -1.67
CA GLY A 192 0.37 5.73 -1.13
C GLY A 192 0.61 6.86 -0.13
N PHE A 193 1.23 6.53 1.00
CA PHE A 193 1.69 7.50 2.00
C PHE A 193 3.12 7.20 2.44
N THR A 194 3.90 8.26 2.64
CA THR A 194 5.24 8.18 3.20
C THR A 194 5.22 8.71 4.62
N ILE A 195 5.52 7.84 5.58
CA ILE A 195 5.71 8.18 6.99
C ILE A 195 7.21 8.37 7.23
N SER A 196 7.58 9.45 7.91
CA SER A 196 8.98 9.81 8.15
C SER A 196 9.27 10.04 9.64
N LEU A 197 10.30 9.42 10.19
CA LEU A 197 10.86 9.78 11.51
C LEU A 197 11.90 10.89 11.33
N LYS A 198 11.69 12.04 11.96
CA LYS A 198 12.57 13.23 11.83
C LYS A 198 13.70 13.23 12.85
N SER A 199 13.40 12.82 14.08
CA SER A 199 14.35 12.78 15.20
C SER A 199 13.97 11.68 16.18
N VAL A 200 14.92 11.26 17.01
CA VAL A 200 14.62 10.47 18.21
C VAL A 200 14.11 11.45 19.27
N ALA A 201 12.98 11.15 19.91
CA ALA A 201 12.51 11.95 21.03
C ALA A 201 13.54 11.87 22.18
N ASN A 202 14.03 13.02 22.62
CA ASN A 202 14.85 13.13 23.83
C ASN A 202 13.97 12.98 25.08
#